data_AF-A0A7Z9SD98-F1
#
_entry.id   AF-A0A7Z9SD98-F1
#
_cell.length_a   1.000
_cell.length_b   1.000
_cell.length_c   1.000
_cell.angle_alpha   90.00
_cell.angle_beta   90.00
_cell.angle_gamma   90.00
#
_symmetry.space_group_name_H-M   'P 1'
#
loop_
_entity.id
_entity.type
_entity.pdbx_description
1 polymer ?
#
loop_
_entity_poly.entity_id
_entity_poly.type
_entity_poly.pdbx_seq_one_letter_code
_entity_poly.pdbx_strand_id
1 'polypeptide(L)' 'MDVIKEAEAISGNTINYTIVDRRPGDPAELIATSKQANELMNWEAKNSDLNTILKSMWNVYNPEGKHV' A
#
# COMPACT_ATOMS: atom_id res chain seq x y z
N MET A 1 2.90 10.98 -3.57
CA MET A 1 2.68 11.03 -2.09
C MET A 1 1.48 10.17 -1.70
N ASP A 2 1.10 9.21 -2.53
CA ASP A 2 -0.25 8.64 -2.50
C ASP A 2 -0.45 7.69 -1.33
N VAL A 3 0.60 6.95 -0.96
CA VAL A 3 0.59 6.06 0.21
C VAL A 3 0.34 6.83 1.52
N ILE A 4 0.99 7.97 1.73
CA ILE A 4 0.81 8.77 2.95
C ILE A 4 -0.62 9.32 2.99
N LYS A 5 -1.08 9.93 1.89
CA LYS A 5 -2.44 10.50 1.83
C LYS A 5 -3.52 9.46 2.07
N GLU A 6 -3.38 8.29 1.47
CA GLU A 6 -4.34 7.20 1.64
C GLU A 6 -4.29 6.63 3.06
N ALA A 7 -3.09 6.52 3.65
CA ALA A 7 -2.94 6.10 5.05
C ALA A 7 -3.56 7.11 6.03
N GLU A 8 -3.42 8.42 5.80
CA GLU A 8 -4.09 9.45 6.61
C GLU A 8 -5.62 9.36 6.46
N ALA A 9 -6.12 9.17 5.24
CA ALA A 9 -7.55 9.03 4.97
C ALA A 9 -8.17 7.78 5.65
N ILE A 10 -7.46 6.65 5.62
CA ILE A 10 -7.91 5.38 6.21
C ILE A 10 -7.81 5.40 7.74
N SER A 11 -6.70 5.92 8.28
CA SER A 11 -6.47 5.93 9.72
C SER A 11 -7.19 7.06 10.44
N GLY A 12 -7.58 8.12 9.73
CA GLY A 12 -8.10 9.35 10.32
C GLY A 12 -7.06 10.17 11.08
N ASN A 13 -5.78 9.77 11.04
CA ASN A 13 -4.69 10.39 11.77
C ASN A 13 -3.77 11.15 10.82
N THR A 14 -3.31 12.32 11.23
CA THR A 14 -2.24 13.05 10.53
C THR A 14 -0.91 12.34 10.72
N ILE A 15 -0.19 12.09 9.62
CA ILE A 15 1.11 11.42 9.62
C ILE A 15 2.18 12.48 9.46
N ASN A 16 2.94 12.75 10.52
CA ASN A 16 4.06 13.69 10.47
C ASN A 16 5.24 13.07 9.71
N TYR A 17 5.76 13.79 8.71
CA TYR A 17 6.96 13.41 7.96
C TYR A 17 7.81 14.63 7.61
N THR A 18 9.05 14.39 7.22
CA THR A 18 9.95 15.40 6.65
C THR A 18 10.57 14.83 5.39
N ILE A 19 10.64 15.64 4.33
CA ILE A 19 11.31 15.22 3.09
C ILE A 19 12.82 15.32 3.30
N VAL A 20 13.50 14.22 3.00
CA VAL A 20 14.97 14.09 3.09
C VAL A 20 15.52 13.63 1.75
N ASP A 21 16.85 13.61 1.62
CA ASP A 21 17.53 13.17 0.40
C ASP A 21 17.22 11.70 0.06
N ARG A 22 17.36 11.36 -1.23
CA ARG A 22 17.16 9.99 -1.70
C ARG A 22 18.19 9.05 -1.08
N ARG A 23 17.70 7.91 -0.58
CA ARG A 23 18.57 6.83 -0.08
C ARG A 23 19.34 6.21 -1.25
N PRO A 24 20.67 6.07 -1.16
CA PRO A 24 21.47 5.42 -2.20
C PRO A 24 20.98 4.00 -2.48
N GLY A 25 20.85 3.66 -3.76
CA GLY A 25 20.42 2.32 -4.22
C GLY A 25 18.93 2.20 -4.55
N ASP A 26 18.08 3.13 -4.10
CA ASP A 26 16.66 3.12 -4.47
C ASP A 26 16.47 3.69 -5.90
N PRO A 27 15.87 2.92 -6.84
CA PRO A 27 15.50 3.47 -8.14
C PRO A 27 14.35 4.49 -7.99
N ALA A 28 14.19 5.36 -8.97
CA ALA A 28 13.10 6.34 -8.97
C ALA A 28 11.71 5.70 -9.06
N GLU A 29 11.61 4.56 -9.74
CA GLU A 29 10.38 3.82 -9.98
C GLU A 29 10.68 2.33 -10.09
N LEU A 30 9.76 1.51 -9.58
CA LEU A 30 9.82 0.05 -9.66
C LEU A 30 8.40 -0.51 -9.74
N ILE A 31 7.96 -0.84 -10.96
CA ILE A 31 6.62 -1.39 -11.24
C ILE A 31 6.76 -2.74 -11.92
N ALA A 32 6.00 -3.73 -11.46
CA ALA A 32 5.92 -5.05 -12.06
C ALA A 32 4.65 -5.19 -12.93
N THR A 33 4.75 -5.95 -14.02
CA THR A 33 3.58 -6.44 -14.76
C THR A 33 3.23 -7.85 -14.31
N SER A 34 1.94 -8.15 -14.16
CA SER A 34 1.43 -9.49 -13.84
C SER A 34 1.14 -10.34 -15.09
N LYS A 35 1.48 -9.85 -16.29
CA LYS A 35 1.12 -10.47 -17.57
C LYS A 35 1.53 -11.95 -17.67
N GLN A 36 2.77 -12.28 -17.32
CA GLN A 36 3.26 -13.67 -17.39
C GLN A 36 2.48 -14.61 -16.45
N ALA A 37 2.13 -14.14 -15.25
CA ALA A 37 1.35 -14.93 -14.30
C ALA A 37 -0.09 -15.17 -14.83
N ASN A 38 -0.68 -14.17 -15.49
CA ASN A 38 -1.97 -14.33 -16.16
C ASN A 38 -1.90 -15.34 -17.31
N GLU A 39 -0.93 -15.20 -18.22
CA GLU A 39 -0.80 -16.07 -19.40
C GLU A 39 -0.53 -17.54 -19.04
N LEU A 40 0.28 -17.79 -18.00
CA LEU A 40 0.69 -19.14 -17.63
C LEU A 40 -0.27 -19.85 -16.67
N MET A 41 -0.90 -19.09 -15.77
CA MET A 41 -1.66 -19.66 -14.64
C MET A 41 -3.10 -19.14 -14.56
N ASN A 42 -3.54 -18.32 -15.52
CA ASN A 42 -4.79 -17.57 -15.46
C ASN A 42 -4.94 -16.80 -14.12
N TRP A 43 -3.81 -16.33 -13.59
CA TRP A 43 -3.78 -15.63 -12.31
C TRP A 43 -4.03 -14.14 -12.50
N GLU A 44 -4.82 -13.57 -11.60
CA GLU A 44 -5.11 -12.14 -11.55
C GLU A 44 -5.17 -11.68 -10.08
N ALA A 45 -4.57 -10.51 -9.81
CA ALA A 45 -4.55 -9.93 -8.48
C ALA A 45 -5.91 -9.32 -8.14
N LYS A 46 -6.63 -9.94 -7.20
CA LYS A 46 -7.97 -9.48 -6.78
C LYS A 46 -7.95 -8.27 -5.84
N ASN A 47 -6.88 -8.10 -5.07
CA ASN A 47 -6.72 -7.05 -4.06
C ASN A 47 -5.42 -6.28 -4.32
N SER A 48 -5.38 -5.51 -5.41
CA SER A 48 -4.15 -4.83 -5.88
C SER A 48 -4.19 -3.32 -5.76
N ASP A 49 -5.35 -2.72 -5.49
CA ASP A 49 -5.45 -1.28 -5.32
C ASP A 49 -4.95 -0.82 -3.93
N LEU A 50 -4.46 0.41 -3.89
CA LEU A 50 -3.82 0.99 -2.71
C LEU A 50 -4.77 1.05 -1.50
N ASN A 51 -6.04 1.44 -1.71
CA ASN A 51 -7.02 1.54 -0.62
C ASN A 51 -7.28 0.17 0.00
N THR A 52 -7.54 -0.86 -0.80
CA THR A 52 -7.79 -2.22 -0.29
C THR A 52 -6.61 -2.74 0.51
N ILE A 53 -5.38 -2.55 0.03
CA ILE A 53 -4.17 -3.02 0.72
C ILE A 53 -4.00 -2.29 2.06
N LEU A 54 -4.10 -0.96 2.07
CA LEU A 54 -3.91 -0.18 3.30
C LEU A 54 -5.06 -0.38 4.30
N LYS A 55 -6.30 -0.49 3.84
CA LYS A 55 -7.48 -0.66 4.68
C LYS A 55 -7.52 -2.03 5.33
N SER A 56 -7.19 -3.09 4.57
CA SER A 56 -7.12 -4.45 5.12
C SER A 56 -6.03 -4.56 6.19
N MET A 57 -4.89 -3.90 5.99
CA MET A 57 -3.84 -3.77 7.01
C MET A 57 -4.37 -3.01 8.23
N TRP A 58 -4.94 -1.82 8.04
CA TRP A 58 -5.41 -1.00 9.16
C TRP A 58 -6.48 -1.69 10.01
N ASN A 59 -7.39 -2.47 9.41
CA ASN A 59 -8.38 -3.24 10.16
C ASN A 59 -7.74 -4.24 11.15
N VAL A 60 -6.51 -4.71 10.89
CA VAL A 60 -5.77 -5.60 11.78
C VAL A 60 -5.05 -4.82 12.87
N TYR A 61 -4.43 -3.68 12.54
CA TYR A 61 -3.56 -2.94 13.46
C TYR A 61 -4.26 -1.82 14.24
N ASN A 62 -5.46 -1.41 13.83
CA ASN A 62 -6.21 -0.35 14.50
C ASN A 62 -6.55 -0.80 15.93
N PRO A 63 -5.98 -0.15 16.97
CA PRO A 63 -6.21 -0.54 18.36
C PRO A 63 -7.66 -0.33 18.83
N GLU A 64 -8.42 0.51 18.13
CA GLU A 64 -9.86 0.73 18.38
C GLU A 64 -10.75 -0.25 17.61
N GLY A 65 -10.16 -1.07 16.73
CA GLY A 65 -10.87 -2.09 15.97
C GLY A 65 -11.39 -3.20 16.87
N LYS A 66 -12.64 -3.62 16.66
CA LYS A 66 -13.14 -4.86 17.29
C LYS A 66 -12.51 -6.05 16.56
N HIS A 67 -11.46 -6.61 17.14
CA HIS A 67 -10.88 -7.87 16.71
C HIS A 67 -11.76 -9.01 17.24
N VAL A 68 -12.75 -9.42 16.46
CA VAL A 68 -13.62 -10.58 16.76
C VAL A 68 -13.12 -11.79 16.00
#